data_AF-A0A947BWC9-F1
#
_entry.id   AF-A0A947BWC9-F1
#
_cell.length_a   1.000
_cell.length_b   1.000
_cell.length_c   1.000
_cell.angle_alpha   90.00
_cell.angle_beta   90.00
_cell.angle_gamma   90.00
#
_symmetry.space_group_name_H-M   'P 1'
#
loop_
_entity.id
_entity.type
_entity.pdbx_description
1 polymer ?
#
loop_
_entity_poly.entity_id
_entity_poly.type
_entity_poly.pdbx_seq_one_letter_code
_entity_poly.pdbx_strand_id
1 'polypeptide(L)'
;TTVPSLAEGAKVNFDIKYSERDYSQRTEEIMAFRAEEWSQVRLNLIVPIYENMTLDFGVEHNDRASNLASADYTETRAMVDFIYEF
;
A
#
# COMPACT_ATOMS: atom_id res chain seq x y z
N THR A 1 -16.21 23.53 -21.82
CA THR A 1 -15.47 22.74 -20.82
C THR A 1 -15.33 21.34 -21.37
N THR A 2 -14.12 20.96 -21.79
CA THR A 2 -13.83 19.64 -22.35
C THR A 2 -13.60 18.67 -21.21
N VAL A 3 -14.48 17.66 -21.08
CA VAL A 3 -14.24 16.53 -20.17
C VAL A 3 -13.26 15.61 -20.87
N PRO A 4 -12.07 15.34 -20.32
CA PRO A 4 -11.15 14.36 -20.88
C PRO A 4 -11.85 13.00 -20.92
N SER A 5 -11.73 12.27 -22.03
CA SER A 5 -12.20 10.90 -22.04
C SER A 5 -11.41 10.09 -21.00
N LEU A 6 -12.07 9.21 -20.25
CA LEU A 6 -11.41 8.38 -19.21
C LEU A 6 -10.15 7.66 -19.75
N ALA A 7 -10.14 7.32 -21.03
CA ALA A 7 -9.05 6.63 -21.70
C ALA A 7 -7.80 7.50 -21.95
N GLU A 8 -7.92 8.84 -22.01
CA GLU A 8 -6.81 9.72 -22.39
C GLU A 8 -5.94 10.17 -21.20
N GLY A 9 -6.34 9.92 -19.97
CA GLY A 9 -5.61 10.40 -18.78
C GLY A 9 -5.59 9.46 -17.57
N ALA A 10 -6.38 8.39 -17.56
CA ALA A 10 -6.36 7.45 -16.45
C ALA A 10 -5.02 6.69 -16.38
N LYS A 11 -4.47 6.58 -15.17
CA LYS A 11 -3.23 5.86 -14.90
C LYS A 11 -3.49 4.75 -13.92
N VAL A 12 -2.89 3.60 -14.16
CA VAL A 12 -2.87 2.48 -13.21
C VAL A 12 -1.45 2.34 -12.71
N ASN A 13 -1.26 2.43 -11.40
CA ASN A 13 0.00 2.16 -10.74
C ASN A 13 -0.11 0.85 -9.98
N PHE A 14 0.90 0.01 -10.15
CA PHE A 14 1.01 -1.27 -9.46
C PHE A 14 2.39 -1.36 -8.82
N ASP A 15 2.42 -1.51 -7.50
CA ASP A 15 3.64 -1.55 -6.71
C ASP A 15 3.69 -2.84 -5.89
N ILE A 16 4.83 -3.52 -5.94
CA ILE A 16 5.14 -4.64 -5.05
C ILE A 16 6.40 -4.28 -4.25
N LYS A 17 6.35 -4.48 -2.94
CA LYS A 17 7.52 -4.35 -2.07
C LYS A 17 7.68 -5.61 -1.23
N TYR A 18 8.93 -5.99 -1.05
CA TYR A 18 9.32 -7.10 -0.19
C TYR A 18 10.51 -6.66 0.65
N SER A 19 10.50 -6.98 1.95
CA SER A 19 11.66 -6.79 2.81
C SER A 19 11.69 -7.79 3.95
N GLU A 20 12.90 -8.20 4.31
CA GLU A 20 13.17 -9.04 5.46
C GLU A 20 13.91 -8.26 6.54
N ARG A 21 13.69 -8.63 7.80
CA ARG A 21 14.41 -8.07 8.93
C ARG A 21 14.68 -9.13 9.98
N ASP A 22 15.97 -9.41 10.19
CA ASP A 22 16.47 -10.22 11.29
C ASP A 22 16.96 -9.35 12.44
N TYR A 23 16.53 -9.68 13.67
CA TYR A 23 16.97 -8.99 14.87
C TYR A 23 18.10 -9.77 15.54
N SER A 24 19.19 -9.07 15.85
CA SER A 24 20.37 -9.63 16.52
C SER A 24 20.20 -9.78 18.04
N GLN A 25 19.10 -9.28 18.60
CA GLN A 25 18.77 -9.39 20.03
C GLN A 25 17.61 -10.36 20.24
N ARG A 26 17.66 -11.09 21.35
CA ARG A 26 16.55 -11.96 21.76
C ARG A 26 15.36 -11.12 22.20
N THR A 27 14.18 -11.53 21.73
CA THR A 27 12.91 -10.95 22.17
C THR A 27 12.36 -11.77 23.33
N GLU A 28 12.10 -11.13 24.47
CA GLU A 28 11.70 -11.80 25.72
C GLU A 28 10.40 -12.61 25.57
N GLU A 29 9.43 -12.09 24.81
CA GLU A 29 8.12 -12.73 24.60
C GLU A 29 8.24 -14.13 23.95
N ILE A 30 9.22 -14.32 23.06
CA ILE A 30 9.40 -15.56 22.28
C ILE A 30 10.69 -16.31 22.64
N MET A 31 11.50 -15.76 23.54
CA MET A 31 12.79 -16.30 23.99
C MET A 31 13.75 -16.69 22.84
N ALA A 32 13.60 -16.05 21.69
CA ALA A 32 14.31 -16.33 20.44
C ALA A 32 14.71 -15.04 19.73
N PHE A 33 15.53 -15.15 18.68
CA PHE A 33 15.77 -14.05 17.76
C PHE A 33 14.51 -13.79 16.96
N ARG A 34 14.13 -12.51 16.84
CA ARG A 34 12.97 -12.13 16.06
C ARG A 34 13.33 -12.10 14.57
N ALA A 35 12.44 -12.63 13.75
CA ALA A 35 12.49 -12.54 12.30
C ALA A 35 11.16 -11.94 11.81
N GLU A 36 11.26 -11.13 10.76
CA GLU A 36 10.11 -10.52 10.11
C GLU A 36 10.25 -10.54 8.59
N GLU A 37 9.18 -10.89 7.92
CA GLU A 37 9.02 -10.80 6.47
C GLU A 37 7.85 -9.87 6.16
N TRP A 38 8.08 -8.87 5.32
CA TRP A 38 7.09 -7.86 4.97
C TRP A 38 6.86 -7.94 3.47
N SER A 39 5.61 -8.14 3.07
CA SER A 39 5.18 -7.99 1.68
C SER A 39 4.07 -6.96 1.58
N GLN A 40 4.15 -6.12 0.56
CA GLN A 40 3.14 -5.12 0.25
C GLN A 40 2.82 -5.20 -1.23
N VAL A 41 1.54 -5.25 -1.56
CA VAL A 41 1.01 -5.12 -2.91
C VAL A 41 0.05 -3.94 -2.93
N ARG A 42 0.27 -2.99 -3.82
CA ARG A 42 -0.60 -1.83 -4.00
C ARG A 42 -1.03 -1.70 -5.45
N LEU A 43 -2.31 -1.42 -5.64
CA LEU A 43 -2.92 -1.09 -6.93
C LEU A 43 -3.67 0.23 -6.77
N ASN A 44 -3.29 1.22 -7.57
CA ASN A 44 -3.96 2.52 -7.63
C ASN A 44 -4.49 2.79 -9.03
N LEU A 45 -5.72 3.29 -9.12
CA LEU A 45 -6.33 3.83 -10.32
C LEU A 45 -6.52 5.32 -10.14
N ILE A 46 -5.76 6.10 -10.90
CA ILE A 46 -5.78 7.56 -10.88
C ILE A 46 -6.56 8.03 -12.11
N VAL A 47 -7.62 8.80 -11.89
CA VAL A 47 -8.56 9.26 -12.92
C VAL A 47 -8.66 10.78 -12.89
N PRO A 48 -8.12 11.50 -13.89
CA PRO A 48 -8.40 12.91 -14.05
C PRO A 48 -9.85 13.07 -14.52
N ILE A 49 -10.66 13.81 -13.76
CA ILE A 49 -12.06 14.10 -14.09
C ILE A 49 -12.18 15.47 -14.77
N TYR A 50 -11.43 16.45 -14.28
CA TYR A 50 -11.31 17.78 -14.88
C TYR A 50 -9.84 18.20 -14.91
N GLU A 51 -9.53 19.30 -15.57
CA GLU A 51 -8.16 19.84 -15.70
C GLU A 51 -7.45 20.04 -14.35
N ASN A 52 -8.23 20.26 -13.29
CA ASN A 52 -7.76 20.52 -11.94
C ASN A 52 -8.27 19.51 -10.90
N MET A 53 -8.86 18.40 -11.32
CA MET A 53 -9.53 17.46 -10.42
C MET A 53 -9.19 16.02 -10.76
N THR A 54 -8.64 15.30 -9.79
CA THR A 54 -8.21 13.91 -9.91
C THR A 54 -8.81 13.06 -8.80
N LEU A 55 -9.35 11.89 -9.16
CA LEU A 55 -9.68 10.83 -8.21
C LEU A 55 -8.57 9.79 -8.18
N ASP A 56 -8.15 9.34 -7.00
CA ASP A 56 -7.27 8.18 -6.83
C ASP A 56 -8.01 7.11 -6.02
N PHE A 57 -8.18 5.93 -6.62
CA PHE A 57 -8.72 4.75 -5.97
C PHE A 57 -7.61 3.76 -5.72
N GLY A 58 -7.28 3.50 -4.45
CA GLY A 58 -6.21 2.60 -4.05
C GLY A 58 -6.71 1.38 -3.31
N VAL A 59 -6.11 0.23 -3.58
CA VAL A 59 -6.17 -0.96 -2.71
C VAL A 59 -4.74 -1.36 -2.37
N GLU A 60 -4.49 -1.54 -1.08
CA GLU A 60 -3.22 -1.99 -0.54
C GLU A 60 -3.44 -3.25 0.30
N HIS A 61 -2.64 -4.27 0.04
CA HIS A 61 -2.55 -5.48 0.84
C HIS A 61 -1.16 -5.55 1.46
N ASN A 62 -1.10 -5.62 2.78
CA ASN A 62 0.12 -5.76 3.56
C ASN A 62 0.07 -7.09 4.30
N ASP A 63 1.13 -7.86 4.18
CA ASP A 63 1.34 -9.06 4.96
C ASP A 63 2.66 -8.93 5.72
N ARG A 64 2.60 -9.08 7.04
CA ARG A 64 3.76 -9.04 7.93
C ARG A 64 3.80 -10.33 8.72
N ALA A 65 4.57 -11.28 8.24
CA ALA A 65 4.85 -12.51 8.98
C ALA A 65 5.95 -12.23 10.02
N SER A 66 5.68 -12.58 11.27
CA SER A 66 6.69 -12.51 12.33
C SER A 66 6.57 -13.69 13.26
N ASN A 67 7.69 -14.19 13.77
CA ASN A 67 7.67 -15.15 14.86
C ASN A 67 7.24 -14.54 16.21
N LEU A 68 7.02 -13.22 16.27
CA LEU A 68 6.42 -12.50 17.38
C LEU A 68 4.94 -12.21 17.10
N ALA A 69 4.03 -12.85 17.84
CA ALA A 69 2.59 -12.77 17.59
C ALA A 69 2.02 -11.35 17.67
N SER A 70 2.56 -10.49 18.55
CA SER A 70 2.14 -9.08 18.66
C SER A 70 2.50 -8.23 17.44
N ALA A 71 3.31 -8.75 16.52
CA ALA A 71 3.73 -8.09 15.29
C ALA A 71 3.37 -8.84 14.01
N ASP A 72 2.75 -10.00 14.13
CA ASP A 72 2.23 -10.78 13.00
C ASP A 72 0.84 -10.27 12.64
N TYR A 73 0.68 -9.76 11.42
CA TYR A 73 -0.62 -9.32 10.94
C TYR A 73 -0.70 -9.30 9.42
N THR A 74 -1.93 -9.46 8.93
CA THR A 74 -2.31 -9.18 7.54
C THR A 74 -3.35 -8.07 7.54
N GLU A 75 -3.19 -7.10 6.66
CA GLU A 75 -4.07 -5.94 6.56
C GLU A 75 -4.40 -5.65 5.10
N THR A 76 -5.67 -5.33 4.83
CA THR A 76 -6.09 -4.81 3.53
C THR A 76 -6.74 -3.45 3.72
N ARG A 77 -6.26 -2.45 3.00
CA ARG A 77 -6.76 -1.07 3.01
C ARG A 77 -7.33 -0.72 1.65
N ALA A 78 -8.49 -0.10 1.65
CA ALA A 78 -9.05 0.57 0.48
C ALA A 78 -9.04 2.09 0.74
N MET A 79 -8.63 2.86 -0.25
CA MET A 79 -8.45 4.31 -0.17
C MET A 79 -9.14 4.97 -1.35
N VAL A 80 -9.75 6.12 -1.10
CA VAL A 80 -10.34 6.98 -2.14
C VAL A 80 -9.93 8.40 -1.81
N ASP A 81 -9.10 8.98 -2.66
CA ASP A 81 -8.62 10.34 -2.52
C ASP A 81 -9.19 11.23 -3.63
N PHE A 82 -9.59 12.44 -3.23
CA PHE A 82 -10.06 13.49 -4.12
C PHE A 82 -9.04 14.64 -4.09
N ILE A 83 -8.37 14.88 -5.21
CA ILE A 83 -7.30 15.86 -5.33
C ILE A 83 -7.80 17.00 -6.21
N TYR A 84 -7.71 18.23 -5.68
CA TYR A 84 -8.06 19.45 -6.40
C TYR A 84 -6.88 20.41 -6.40
N GLU A 85 -6.45 20.84 -7.58
CA GLU A 85 -5.35 21.79 -7.77
C GLU A 85 -5.90 23.20 -8.07
N PHE A 86 -5.39 24.23 -7.39
CA PHE A 86 -5.85 25.61 -7.49
C PHE A 86 -4.83 26.54 -8.15
#